data_AF-Q115B8-F1
#
_entry.id   AF-Q115B8-F1
#
_cell.length_a   1.000
_cell.length_b   1.000
_cell.length_c   1.000
_cell.angle_alpha   90.00
_cell.angle_beta   90.00
_cell.angle_gamma   90.00
#
_symmetry.space_group_name_H-M   'P 1'
#
loop_
_entity.id
_entity.type
_entity.pdbx_description
1 polymer ?
#
loop_
_entity_poly.entity_id
_entity_poly.type
_entity_poly.pdbx_seq_one_letter_code
_entity_poly.pdbx_strand_id
1 'polypeptide(L)'
;MAFNSQLNVGLGILDATKNSNEPDSRFFYWLGQGQWVRQLSKNTFLVVGAYLQLSPSHLVPKEKFGLGVYQSVRTYRQDTRLTDNKALGTLELRLPVPWISGKNRLFQVVPFIDGGVAWNSDGKEVEGSKALAAAGVRLQVNL
;
A
#
# COMPACT_ATOMS: atom_id res chain seq x y z
N MET A 1 12.29 5.22 11.71
CA MET A 1 12.01 4.89 10.29
C MET A 1 11.84 3.38 10.22
N ALA A 2 10.87 2.89 9.47
CA ALA A 2 10.61 1.46 9.32
C ALA A 2 10.58 1.14 7.82
N PHE A 3 11.26 0.09 7.42
CA PHE A 3 11.28 -0.38 6.05
C PHE A 3 11.19 -1.90 6.04
N ASN A 4 10.37 -2.43 5.15
CA ASN A 4 10.22 -3.87 4.94
C ASN A 4 10.26 -4.15 3.44
N SER A 5 11.04 -5.15 3.06
CA SER A 5 11.25 -5.56 1.67
C SER A 5 11.04 -7.07 1.59
N GLN A 6 10.21 -7.51 0.67
CA GLN A 6 9.87 -8.91 0.48
C GLN A 6 10.06 -9.29 -0.99
N LEU A 7 10.81 -10.36 -1.22
CA LEU A 7 11.01 -10.96 -2.53
C LEU A 7 10.23 -12.26 -2.56
N ASN A 8 9.30 -12.40 -3.50
CA ASN A 8 8.49 -13.58 -3.66
C ASN A 8 8.84 -14.25 -4.99
N VAL A 9 9.22 -15.52 -4.92
CA VAL A 9 9.65 -16.32 -6.06
C VAL A 9 8.88 -17.63 -6.05
N GLY A 10 8.06 -17.86 -7.07
CA GLY A 10 7.50 -19.17 -7.40
C GLY A 10 8.51 -19.97 -8.21
N LEU A 11 9.07 -21.03 -7.63
CA LEU A 11 10.16 -21.80 -8.25
C LEU A 11 9.67 -22.99 -9.11
N GLY A 12 8.39 -23.39 -9.03
CA GLY A 12 7.85 -24.50 -9.83
C GLY A 12 8.48 -25.88 -9.57
N ILE A 13 9.19 -26.07 -8.44
CA ILE A 13 10.03 -27.25 -8.15
C ILE A 13 9.40 -28.22 -7.14
N LEU A 14 8.24 -28.81 -7.44
CA LEU A 14 7.68 -29.95 -6.68
C LEU A 14 6.74 -30.83 -7.53
N ASP A 15 7.00 -30.97 -8.84
CA ASP A 15 6.12 -31.73 -9.76
C ASP A 15 4.64 -31.30 -9.65
N ALA A 16 4.42 -29.99 -9.48
CA ALA A 16 3.10 -29.38 -9.47
C ALA A 16 2.54 -29.43 -10.90
N THR A 17 1.89 -30.56 -11.20
CA THR A 17 1.04 -30.84 -12.37
C THR A 17 1.47 -30.13 -13.66
N LYS A 18 2.28 -30.81 -14.49
CA LYS A 18 2.43 -30.47 -15.92
C LYS A 18 1.08 -30.63 -16.62
N ASN A 19 0.24 -29.59 -16.56
CA ASN A 19 -0.95 -29.47 -17.39
C ASN A 19 -0.59 -28.58 -18.59
N SER A 20 -0.75 -29.12 -19.79
CA SER A 20 -0.28 -28.51 -21.04
C SER A 20 -1.07 -27.25 -21.47
N ASN A 21 -1.96 -26.71 -20.63
CA ASN A 21 -2.88 -25.65 -21.01
C ASN A 21 -3.30 -24.65 -19.89
N GLU A 22 -2.69 -24.65 -18.70
CA GLU A 22 -3.08 -23.73 -17.60
C GLU A 22 -1.86 -23.26 -16.76
N PRO A 23 -1.99 -22.13 -16.03
CA PRO A 23 -0.92 -21.13 -15.96
C PRO A 23 0.23 -21.42 -14.99
N ASP A 24 1.41 -21.00 -15.42
CA ASP A 24 2.74 -21.26 -14.87
C ASP A 24 2.89 -20.87 -13.38
N SER A 25 3.28 -21.82 -12.54
CA SER A 25 3.65 -21.64 -11.12
C SER A 25 5.01 -20.94 -10.92
N ARG A 26 5.48 -20.21 -11.94
CA ARG A 26 6.71 -19.43 -11.98
C ARG A 26 6.34 -17.96 -11.95
N PHE A 27 6.49 -17.33 -10.80
CA PHE A 27 6.26 -15.91 -10.65
C PHE A 27 7.39 -15.26 -9.88
N PHE A 28 7.61 -13.97 -10.15
CA PHE A 28 8.46 -13.13 -9.34
C PHE A 28 7.75 -11.81 -9.07
N TYR A 29 7.70 -11.39 -7.82
CA TYR A 29 7.34 -10.02 -7.50
C TYR A 29 8.09 -9.54 -6.26
N TRP A 30 8.41 -8.26 -6.27
CA TRP A 30 9.04 -7.56 -5.16
C TRP A 30 8.04 -6.61 -4.53
N LEU A 31 7.92 -6.67 -3.21
CA LEU A 31 7.16 -5.73 -2.39
C LEU A 31 8.11 -4.92 -1.53
N GLY A 32 8.06 -3.60 -1.66
CA GLY A 32 8.76 -2.66 -0.78
C GLY A 32 7.76 -1.79 -0.05
N GLN A 33 7.86 -1.70 1.28
CA GLN A 33 7.05 -0.79 2.08
C GLN A 33 7.94 0.00 3.04
N GLY A 34 7.68 1.29 3.15
CA GLY A 34 8.46 2.19 3.99
C GLY A 34 7.56 3.17 4.73
N GLN A 35 7.93 3.46 5.98
CA GLN A 35 7.31 4.51 6.78
C GLN A 35 8.36 5.35 7.49
N TRP A 36 8.22 6.65 7.37
CA TRP A 36 9.02 7.63 8.07
C TRP A 36 8.11 8.48 8.96
N VAL A 37 8.51 8.62 10.22
CA VAL A 37 7.77 9.41 11.22
C VAL A 37 8.74 10.41 11.81
N ARG A 38 8.35 11.69 11.81
CA ARG A 38 9.11 12.76 12.42
C ARG A 38 8.23 13.52 13.40
N GLN A 39 8.70 13.67 14.63
CA GLN A 39 8.07 14.57 15.58
C GLN A 39 8.45 16.02 15.23
N LEU A 40 7.45 16.87 15.00
CA LEU A 40 7.66 18.29 14.69
C LEU A 40 7.52 19.16 15.96
N SER A 41 6.67 18.73 16.89
CA SER A 41 6.45 19.37 18.19
C SER A 41 5.88 18.34 19.17
N LYS A 42 5.61 18.72 20.42
CA LYS A 42 4.96 17.85 21.39
C LYS A 42 3.62 17.35 20.85
N ASN A 43 3.50 16.03 20.70
CA ASN A 43 2.31 15.33 20.19
C ASN A 43 1.93 15.67 18.74
N THR A 44 2.82 16.35 17.99
CA THR A 44 2.66 16.65 16.58
C THR A 44 3.62 15.82 15.75
N PHE A 45 3.10 15.02 14.82
CA PHE A 45 3.90 14.11 14.01
C PHE A 45 3.62 14.27 12.53
N LEU A 46 4.67 14.29 11.73
CA LEU A 46 4.60 14.08 10.29
C LEU A 46 4.84 12.59 10.02
N VAL A 47 3.95 11.97 9.26
CA VAL A 47 4.07 10.57 8.82
C VAL A 47 4.09 10.55 7.31
N VAL A 48 5.10 9.90 6.74
CA VAL A 48 5.22 9.64 5.31
C VAL A 48 5.26 8.15 5.12
N GLY A 49 4.41 7.62 4.24
CA GLY A 49 4.35 6.21 3.90
C GLY A 49 4.50 6.00 2.40
N ALA A 50 5.15 4.92 2.02
CA ALA A 50 5.29 4.50 0.63
C ALA A 50 5.14 2.97 0.52
N TYR A 51 4.52 2.52 -0.55
CA TYR A 51 4.38 1.11 -0.91
C TYR A 51 4.65 0.94 -2.40
N LEU A 52 5.47 -0.05 -2.74
CA LEU A 52 5.85 -0.40 -4.10
C LEU A 52 5.66 -1.90 -4.31
N GLN A 53 5.03 -2.25 -5.42
CA GLN A 53 4.94 -3.61 -5.93
C GLN A 53 5.46 -3.61 -7.35
N LEU A 54 6.52 -4.38 -7.61
CA LEU A 54 7.12 -4.56 -8.93
C LEU A 54 7.09 -6.03 -9.33
N SER A 55 6.57 -6.33 -10.51
CA SER A 55 6.61 -7.65 -11.12
C SER A 55 7.09 -7.58 -12.58
N PRO A 56 8.22 -8.22 -12.92
CA PRO A 56 8.79 -8.21 -14.26
C PRO A 56 8.06 -9.15 -15.25
N SER A 57 7.03 -9.87 -14.81
CA SER A 57 6.30 -10.86 -15.63
C SER A 57 4.80 -10.74 -15.34
N HIS A 58 3.94 -11.15 -16.27
CA HIS A 58 2.49 -11.17 -16.03
C HIS A 58 2.15 -12.04 -14.82
N LEU A 59 1.54 -11.44 -13.80
CA LEU A 59 1.05 -12.18 -12.66
C LEU A 59 -0.28 -12.82 -13.05
N VAL A 60 -0.30 -14.16 -13.11
CA VAL A 60 -1.52 -14.87 -13.49
C VAL A 60 -2.55 -14.80 -12.35
N PRO A 61 -3.85 -14.57 -12.62
CA PRO A 61 -4.82 -14.05 -11.64
C PRO A 61 -5.28 -15.00 -10.52
N LYS A 62 -4.41 -15.70 -9.79
CA LYS A 62 -4.89 -16.64 -8.75
C LYS A 62 -4.24 -16.63 -7.38
N GLU A 63 -3.25 -15.79 -7.10
CA GLU A 63 -2.78 -15.58 -5.73
C GLU A 63 -3.16 -14.17 -5.25
N LYS A 64 -4.46 -14.01 -4.95
CA LYS A 64 -4.98 -12.81 -4.30
C LYS A 64 -4.44 -12.75 -2.87
N PHE A 65 -3.32 -12.07 -2.67
CA PHE A 65 -2.92 -11.66 -1.33
C PHE A 65 -3.88 -10.58 -0.83
N GLY A 66 -4.66 -10.91 0.20
CA GLY A 66 -5.34 -9.90 1.01
C GLY A 66 -4.28 -9.08 1.72
N LEU A 67 -4.05 -7.85 1.24
CA LEU A 67 -3.12 -6.90 1.85
C LEU A 67 -3.67 -6.43 3.20
N GLY A 68 -3.39 -7.23 4.23
CA GLY A 68 -3.57 -6.88 5.62
C GLY A 68 -2.30 -6.24 6.19
N VAL A 69 -1.86 -5.09 5.65
CA VAL A 69 -0.77 -4.32 6.26
C VAL A 69 -1.06 -2.83 6.13
N TYR A 70 -1.35 -2.22 7.29
CA TYR A 70 -1.35 -0.80 7.62
C TYR A 70 -2.19 0.13 6.75
N GLN A 71 -3.41 0.42 7.24
CA GLN A 71 -4.21 1.69 7.28
C GLN A 71 -4.16 2.73 6.15
N SER A 72 -3.28 2.60 5.18
CA SER A 72 -2.92 3.54 4.14
C SER A 72 -3.74 3.16 2.92
N VAL A 73 -4.46 4.13 2.35
CA VAL A 73 -5.27 3.95 1.13
C VAL A 73 -6.61 3.21 1.39
N ARG A 74 -7.31 3.54 2.48
CA ARG A 74 -8.71 3.06 2.73
C ARG A 74 -9.75 3.62 1.75
N THR A 75 -9.38 4.57 0.89
CA THR A 75 -10.31 5.28 0.01
C THR A 75 -10.40 4.69 -1.39
N TYR A 76 -9.54 3.74 -1.74
CA TYR A 76 -9.60 3.08 -3.04
C TYR A 76 -10.19 1.70 -2.82
N ARG A 77 -11.44 1.57 -3.26
CA ARG A 77 -12.20 0.32 -3.22
C ARG A 77 -11.31 -0.85 -3.61
N GLN A 78 -11.49 -1.99 -2.93
CA GLN A 78 -11.01 -3.31 -3.34
C GLN A 78 -11.64 -3.78 -4.67
N ASP A 79 -11.84 -2.86 -5.62
CA ASP A 79 -12.17 -3.23 -6.98
C ASP A 79 -10.87 -3.77 -7.57
N THR A 80 -10.80 -5.10 -7.44
CA THR A 80 -9.84 -6.09 -7.89
C THR A 80 -9.30 -5.82 -9.31
N ARG A 81 -8.59 -4.71 -9.51
CA ARG A 81 -7.89 -4.42 -10.76
C ARG A 81 -6.53 -5.10 -10.70
N LEU A 82 -6.44 -6.15 -11.51
CA LEU A 82 -5.26 -6.94 -11.77
C LEU A 82 -4.28 -6.06 -12.54
N THR A 83 -3.41 -5.36 -11.83
CA THR A 83 -2.26 -4.69 -12.45
C THR A 83 -0.98 -5.31 -11.91
N ASP A 84 0.00 -5.50 -12.79
CA ASP A 84 1.26 -6.18 -12.46
C ASP A 84 2.08 -5.37 -11.46
N ASN A 85 2.02 -4.03 -11.55
CA ASN A 85 2.81 -3.11 -10.75
C ASN A 85 1.97 -2.00 -10.13
N LYS A 86 2.36 -1.55 -8.93
CA LYS A 86 1.69 -0.47 -8.18
C LYS A 86 2.71 0.33 -7.37
N ALA A 87 2.53 1.64 -7.31
CA ALA A 87 3.24 2.53 -6.42
C ALA A 87 2.24 3.43 -5.68
N LEU A 88 2.30 3.46 -4.35
CA LEU A 88 1.40 4.22 -3.50
C LEU A 88 2.21 5.08 -2.52
N GLY A 89 1.69 6.24 -2.18
CA GLY A 89 2.27 7.16 -1.22
C GLY A 89 1.20 7.81 -0.34
N THR A 90 1.57 8.11 0.90
CA THR A 90 0.73 8.86 1.85
C THR A 90 1.57 9.88 2.60
N LEU A 91 0.97 11.02 2.89
CA LEU A 91 1.49 12.06 3.76
C LEU A 91 0.40 12.43 4.77
N GLU A 92 0.65 12.15 6.05
CA GLU A 92 -0.24 12.49 7.15
C GLU A 92 0.42 13.49 8.10
N LEU A 93 -0.32 14.51 8.52
CA LEU A 93 0.10 15.42 9.57
C LEU A 93 -0.80 15.25 10.78
N ARG A 94 -0.28 14.68 11.86
CA ARG A 94 -1.01 14.41 13.09
C ARG A 94 -0.90 15.60 14.04
N LEU A 95 -1.98 16.35 14.19
CA LEU A 95 -2.07 17.54 15.02
C LEU A 95 -2.83 17.22 16.31
N PRO A 96 -2.26 17.44 17.50
CA PRO A 96 -2.98 17.26 18.75
C PRO A 96 -4.05 18.35 18.88
N VAL A 97 -5.16 18.01 19.54
CA VAL A 97 -6.23 18.94 19.85
C VAL A 97 -6.28 19.14 21.37
N PRO A 98 -5.51 20.10 21.93
CA PRO A 98 -5.27 20.16 23.38
C PRO A 98 -6.54 20.44 24.18
N TRP A 99 -7.48 21.22 23.64
CA TRP A 99 -8.70 21.64 24.34
C TRP A 99 -9.68 20.50 24.64
N ILE A 100 -9.63 19.39 23.88
CA ILE A 100 -10.41 18.16 24.15
C ILE A 100 -9.52 17.01 24.66
N SER A 101 -8.20 17.19 24.66
CA SER A 101 -7.25 16.17 25.12
C SER A 101 -7.06 16.25 26.65
N GLY A 102 -7.10 15.10 27.31
CA GLY A 102 -6.93 14.95 28.76
C GLY A 102 -5.72 14.11 29.12
N LYS A 103 -5.53 13.81 30.41
CA LYS A 103 -4.38 13.04 30.93
C LYS A 103 -4.23 11.63 30.30
N ASN A 104 -5.36 10.98 29.97
CA ASN A 104 -5.39 9.62 29.41
C ASN A 104 -6.05 9.57 28.03
N ARG A 105 -6.12 10.71 27.32
CA ARG A 105 -6.78 10.75 26.01
C ARG A 105 -6.22 11.87 25.15
N LEU A 106 -5.55 11.50 24.06
CA LEU A 106 -5.06 12.44 23.06
C LEU A 106 -5.94 12.39 21.83
N PHE A 107 -6.68 13.47 21.59
CA PHE A 107 -7.36 13.65 20.31
C PHE A 107 -6.41 14.26 19.30
N GLN A 108 -6.47 13.74 18.08
CA GLN A 108 -5.70 14.30 16.98
C GLN A 108 -6.58 14.47 15.74
N VAL A 109 -6.38 15.60 15.07
CA VAL A 109 -6.85 15.84 13.72
C VAL A 109 -5.71 15.49 12.77
N VAL A 110 -6.01 14.70 11.75
CA VAL A 110 -5.02 14.16 10.83
C VAL A 110 -5.46 14.49 9.40
N PRO A 111 -5.17 15.69 8.88
CA PRO A 111 -5.17 15.89 7.44
C PRO A 111 -4.19 14.91 6.77
N PHE A 112 -4.62 14.39 5.64
CA PHE A 112 -3.83 13.47 4.84
C PHE A 112 -4.00 13.74 3.35
N ILE A 113 -2.95 13.44 2.61
CA ILE A 113 -2.99 13.29 1.16
C ILE A 113 -2.43 11.91 0.80
N ASP A 114 -3.16 11.20 -0.04
CA ASP A 114 -2.81 9.86 -0.53
C ASP A 114 -2.78 9.90 -2.05
N GLY A 115 -1.85 9.17 -2.65
CA GLY A 115 -1.75 9.06 -4.10
C GLY A 115 -1.18 7.74 -4.52
N GLY A 116 -1.44 7.37 -5.77
CA GLY A 116 -0.95 6.13 -6.30
C GLY A 116 -1.01 6.04 -7.82
N VAL A 117 -0.11 5.25 -8.37
CA VAL A 117 -0.09 4.89 -9.78
C VAL A 117 -0.02 3.38 -9.94
N ALA A 118 -0.68 2.87 -10.97
CA ALA A 118 -0.70 1.45 -11.31
C ALA A 118 -0.42 1.27 -12.80
N TRP A 119 0.35 0.25 -13.14
CA TRP A 119 0.72 -0.06 -14.52
C TRP A 119 0.93 -1.56 -14.75
N ASN A 120 0.78 -1.99 -16.00
CA ASN A 120 0.97 -3.38 -16.44
C ASN A 120 2.32 -3.56 -17.13
N SER A 121 2.86 -4.77 -17.09
CA SER A 121 4.19 -5.07 -17.65
C SER A 121 4.16 -5.34 -19.16
N ASP A 122 3.00 -5.60 -19.77
CA ASP A 122 2.83 -5.71 -21.24
C ASP A 122 2.68 -4.36 -21.95
N GLY A 123 2.63 -3.25 -21.22
CA GLY A 123 2.31 -1.96 -21.79
C GLY A 123 0.87 -1.85 -22.30
N LYS A 124 -0.01 -2.84 -22.04
CA LYS A 124 -1.44 -2.69 -22.30
C LYS A 124 -1.97 -1.56 -21.42
N GLU A 125 -2.86 -0.77 -21.98
CA GLU A 125 -3.48 0.30 -21.22
C GLU A 125 -4.23 -0.29 -20.03
N VAL A 126 -3.85 0.17 -18.83
CA VAL A 126 -4.70 0.00 -17.66
C VAL A 126 -6.01 0.69 -17.99
N GLU A 127 -7.11 -0.06 -18.03
CA GLU A 127 -8.42 0.55 -18.24
C GLU A 127 -8.62 1.68 -17.20
N GLY A 128 -9.11 2.85 -17.60
CA GLY A 128 -9.29 4.00 -16.70
C GLY A 128 -8.00 4.72 -16.24
N SER A 129 -8.12 5.52 -15.17
CA SER A 129 -7.02 6.38 -14.72
C SER A 129 -5.86 5.59 -14.11
N LYS A 130 -4.67 5.73 -14.72
CA LYS A 130 -3.39 5.14 -14.25
C LYS A 130 -2.89 5.74 -12.94
N ALA A 131 -3.35 6.96 -12.62
CA ALA A 131 -2.95 7.72 -11.45
C ALA A 131 -4.18 8.20 -10.68
N LEU A 132 -4.08 8.16 -9.36
CA LEU A 132 -5.15 8.54 -8.45
C LEU A 132 -4.57 9.36 -7.31
N ALA A 133 -5.34 10.35 -6.84
CA ALA A 133 -5.01 11.17 -5.69
C ALA A 133 -6.26 11.44 -4.85
N ALA A 134 -6.08 11.47 -3.53
CA ALA A 134 -7.11 11.75 -2.56
C ALA A 134 -6.54 12.66 -1.47
N ALA A 135 -7.37 13.53 -0.94
CA ALA A 135 -7.06 14.35 0.22
C ALA A 135 -8.24 14.30 1.19
N GLY A 136 -7.96 14.35 2.48
CA GLY A 136 -9.01 14.27 3.49
C GLY A 136 -8.52 14.64 4.88
N VAL A 137 -9.43 14.53 5.84
CA VAL A 137 -9.15 14.76 7.26
C VAL A 137 -9.72 13.60 8.06
N ARG A 138 -8.92 13.08 8.99
CA ARG A 138 -9.29 12.00 9.90
C ARG A 138 -9.26 12.50 11.34
N LEU A 139 -10.19 12.02 12.16
CA LEU A 139 -10.15 12.20 13.61
C LEU A 139 -9.69 10.90 14.25
N GLN A 140 -8.76 10.97 15.19
CA GLN A 140 -8.28 9.80 15.94
C GLN A 140 -8.13 10.10 17.43
N VAL A 141 -8.26 9.05 18.23
CA VAL A 141 -8.16 9.10 19.68
C VAL A 141 -7.17 8.04 20.12
N ASN A 142 -6.11 8.47 20.81
CA ASN A 142 -5.20 7.56 21.50
C ASN A 142 -5.55 7.57 23.00
N LEU A 143 -5.89 6.40 23.53
CA LEU A 143 -6.21 6.14 24.94
C LEU A 143 -4.96 5.71 25.71
#